data_AF-A0AAV3P899-F1
#
_entry.id   AF-A0AAV3P899-F1
#
_cell.length_a   1.000
_cell.length_b   1.000
_cell.length_c   1.000
_cell.angle_alpha   90.00
_cell.angle_beta   90.00
_cell.angle_gamma   90.00
#
_symmetry.space_group_name_H-M   'P 1'
#
loop_
_entity.id
_entity.type
_entity.pdbx_description
1 polymer ?
#
loop_
_entity_poly.entity_id
_entity_poly.type
_entity_poly.pdbx_seq_one_letter_code
_entity_poly.pdbx_strand_id
1 'polypeptide(L)'
;MKNALLDIKLRSLIISELTQGQEMAKQLKMNLSTPSSSPEVCDILVNKIIDSYDRALTMVKPVDAMQGGYRDTINPPTDSTLVANRAPESPPSPIGSPRSQDISDASKKRKAMPR
;
A
#
# COMPACT_ATOMS: atom_id res chain seq x y z
N MET A 1 25.42 -24.56 -26.08
CA MET A 1 24.43 -25.16 -25.14
C MET A 1 24.06 -24.22 -23.98
N LYS A 2 25.01 -23.64 -23.24
CA LYS A 2 24.72 -22.76 -22.08
C LYS A 2 23.75 -21.60 -22.38
N ASN A 3 23.88 -20.93 -23.53
CA ASN A 3 23.01 -19.81 -23.90
C ASN A 3 21.56 -20.23 -24.19
N ALA A 4 21.35 -21.40 -24.78
CA ALA A 4 20.01 -21.92 -25.04
C ALA A 4 19.28 -22.29 -23.73
N LEU A 5 20.02 -22.81 -22.74
CA LEU A 5 19.45 -23.11 -21.43
C LEU A 5 19.04 -21.84 -20.67
N LEU A 6 19.85 -20.78 -20.77
CA LEU A 6 19.52 -19.47 -20.20
C LEU A 6 18.27 -18.86 -20.85
N ASP A 7 18.15 -18.96 -22.17
CA ASP A 7 16.96 -18.48 -22.90
C ASP A 7 15.68 -19.23 -22.47
N ILE A 8 15.75 -20.56 -22.36
CA ILE A 8 14.62 -21.38 -21.89
C ILE A 8 14.23 -20.99 -20.45
N LYS A 9 15.21 -20.82 -19.56
CA LYS A 9 14.97 -20.44 -18.16
C LYS A 9 14.33 -19.05 -18.08
N LEU A 10 14.83 -18.08 -18.85
CA LEU A 10 14.32 -16.73 -18.90
C LEU A 10 12.86 -16.70 -19.38
N ARG A 11 12.55 -17.41 -20.47
CA ARG A 11 11.18 -17.55 -20.98
C ARG A 11 10.24 -18.13 -19.93
N SER A 12 10.68 -19.15 -19.19
CA SER A 12 9.86 -19.75 -18.14
C SER A 12 9.54 -18.76 -17.02
N LEU A 13 10.51 -17.91 -16.62
CA LEU A 13 10.29 -16.89 -15.60
C LEU A 13 9.30 -15.83 -16.08
N ILE A 14 9.47 -15.34 -17.31
CA ILE A 14 8.54 -14.38 -17.92
C ILE A 14 7.11 -14.95 -17.97
N ILE A 15 6.95 -16.20 -18.42
CA ILE A 15 5.64 -16.87 -18.46
C ILE A 15 5.02 -16.95 -17.06
N SER A 16 5.84 -17.26 -16.04
CA SER A 16 5.35 -17.36 -14.66
C SER A 16 4.81 -16.03 -14.14
N GLU A 17 5.52 -14.93 -14.40
CA GLU A 17 5.08 -13.58 -14.04
C GLU A 17 3.78 -13.24 -14.78
N LEU A 18 3.75 -13.38 -16.10
CA LEU A 18 2.55 -13.06 -16.90
C LEU A 18 1.32 -13.88 -16.46
N THR A 19 1.53 -15.15 -16.11
CA THR A 19 0.45 -16.02 -15.59
C THR A 19 -0.06 -15.51 -14.24
N GLN A 20 0.84 -15.07 -13.35
CA GLN A 20 0.48 -14.52 -12.05
C GLN A 20 -0.32 -13.22 -12.19
N GLY A 21 0.14 -12.29 -13.04
CA GLY A 21 -0.57 -11.06 -13.36
C GLY A 21 -1.96 -11.32 -13.95
N GLN A 22 -2.08 -12.31 -14.84
CA GLN A 22 -3.37 -12.69 -15.42
C GLN A 22 -4.36 -13.20 -14.36
N GLU A 23 -3.91 -14.01 -13.39
CA GLU A 23 -4.78 -14.52 -12.34
C GLU A 23 -5.28 -13.40 -11.43
N MET A 24 -4.40 -12.45 -11.07
CA MET A 24 -4.80 -11.28 -10.29
C MET A 24 -5.80 -10.40 -11.05
N ALA A 25 -5.65 -10.26 -12.37
CA ALA A 25 -6.62 -9.55 -13.20
C ALA A 25 -7.99 -10.23 -13.22
N LYS A 26 -8.05 -11.57 -13.20
CA LYS A 26 -9.33 -12.29 -13.03
C LYS A 26 -9.94 -12.03 -11.67
N GLN A 27 -9.15 -12.05 -10.60
CA GLN A 27 -9.62 -11.72 -9.25
C GLN A 27 -10.16 -10.29 -9.18
N LEU A 28 -9.47 -9.33 -9.83
CA LEU A 28 -9.91 -7.95 -9.91
C LEU A 28 -11.26 -7.84 -10.62
N LYS A 29 -11.43 -8.54 -11.76
CA LYS A 29 -12.70 -8.57 -12.49
C LYS A 29 -13.86 -9.06 -11.61
N MET A 30 -13.65 -10.07 -10.77
CA MET A 30 -14.67 -10.57 -9.85
C MET A 30 -14.99 -9.54 -8.76
N ASN A 31 -13.97 -8.88 -8.21
CA ASN A 31 -14.14 -7.84 -7.19
C ASN A 31 -14.94 -6.64 -7.72
N LEU A 32 -14.64 -6.18 -8.94
CA LEU A 32 -15.40 -5.10 -9.60
C LEU A 32 -16.85 -5.48 -9.90
N SER A 33 -17.15 -6.77 -10.08
CA SER A 33 -18.51 -7.27 -10.31
C SER A 33 -19.29 -7.43 -9.00
N THR A 34 -18.64 -7.31 -7.85
CA THR A 34 -19.21 -7.55 -6.52
C THR A 34 -19.49 -6.21 -5.82
N PRO A 35 -20.75 -5.83 -5.57
CA PRO A 35 -21.10 -4.52 -5.01
C PRO A 35 -20.51 -4.23 -3.63
N SER A 36 -20.12 -5.28 -2.89
CA SER A 36 -19.54 -5.18 -1.55
C SER A 36 -18.01 -5.21 -1.52
N SER A 37 -17.34 -5.22 -2.67
CA SER A 37 -15.87 -5.24 -2.69
C SER A 37 -15.30 -3.89 -2.25
N SER A 38 -14.26 -3.94 -1.42
CA SER A 38 -13.56 -2.73 -0.96
C SER A 38 -12.70 -2.16 -2.09
N PRO A 39 -12.70 -0.83 -2.32
CA PRO A 39 -11.78 -0.18 -3.25
C PRO A 39 -10.31 -0.51 -2.97
N GLU A 40 -9.95 -0.64 -1.69
CA GLU A 40 -8.59 -0.98 -1.25
C GLU A 40 -8.12 -2.34 -1.80
N VAL A 41 -9.02 -3.33 -1.86
CA VAL A 41 -8.70 -4.65 -2.42
C VAL A 41 -8.44 -4.56 -3.92
N CYS A 42 -9.18 -3.70 -4.63
CA CYS A 42 -8.96 -3.46 -6.05
C CYS A 42 -7.60 -2.78 -6.28
N ASP A 43 -7.26 -1.77 -5.49
CA ASP A 43 -5.98 -1.07 -5.58
C ASP A 43 -4.79 -2.00 -5.32
N ILE A 44 -4.89 -2.87 -4.30
CA ILE A 44 -3.88 -3.89 -4.02
C ILE A 44 -3.69 -4.83 -5.23
N LEU A 45 -4.79 -5.29 -5.85
CA LEU A 45 -4.72 -6.16 -7.02
C LEU A 45 -4.10 -5.44 -8.23
N VAL A 46 -4.47 -4.18 -8.47
CA VAL A 46 -3.90 -3.36 -9.54
C VAL A 46 -2.39 -3.21 -9.37
N ASN A 47 -1.92 -2.86 -8.16
CA ASN A 47 -0.49 -2.72 -7.90
C ASN A 47 0.27 -4.02 -8.16
N LYS A 48 -0.25 -5.17 -7.69
CA LYS A 48 0.42 -6.46 -7.93
C LYS A 48 0.42 -6.89 -9.40
N ILE A 49 -0.62 -6.52 -10.16
CA ILE A 49 -0.66 -6.73 -11.62
C ILE A 49 0.47 -5.93 -12.26
N ILE A 50 0.56 -4.63 -11.97
CA ILE A 50 1.62 -3.74 -12.48
C ILE A 50 3.00 -4.30 -12.13
N ASP A 51 3.23 -4.66 -10.86
CA ASP A 51 4.51 -5.21 -10.40
C ASP A 51 4.91 -6.47 -11.18
N SER A 52 3.95 -7.35 -11.49
CA SER A 52 4.22 -8.57 -12.24
C SER A 52 4.63 -8.29 -13.69
N TYR A 53 3.98 -7.31 -14.34
CA TYR A 53 4.39 -6.85 -15.66
C TYR A 53 5.76 -6.17 -15.64
N ASP A 54 6.06 -5.35 -14.63
CA ASP A 54 7.36 -4.71 -14.49
C ASP A 54 8.49 -5.74 -14.31
N ARG A 55 8.26 -6.78 -13.49
CA ARG A 55 9.20 -7.90 -13.36
C ARG A 55 9.39 -8.64 -14.68
N ALA A 56 8.31 -8.93 -15.41
CA ALA A 56 8.41 -9.57 -16.73
C ALA A 56 9.17 -8.68 -17.74
N LEU A 57 8.95 -7.37 -17.71
CA LEU A 57 9.59 -6.41 -18.61
C LEU A 57 11.06 -6.22 -18.31
N THR A 58 11.47 -6.18 -17.04
CA THR A 58 12.90 -6.10 -16.66
C THR A 58 13.68 -7.32 -17.12
N MET A 59 13.05 -8.50 -17.15
CA MET A 59 13.65 -9.73 -17.69
C MET A 59 13.86 -9.70 -19.21
N VAL A 60 13.08 -8.91 -19.95
CA VAL A 60 13.16 -8.82 -21.43
C VAL A 60 14.02 -7.64 -21.89
N LYS A 61 14.14 -6.58 -21.08
CA LYS A 61 14.88 -5.38 -21.45
C LYS A 61 16.40 -5.66 -21.50
N PRO A 62 17.09 -5.25 -22.58
CA PRO A 62 18.56 -5.29 -22.63
C PRO A 62 19.17 -4.44 -21.52
N VAL A 63 20.28 -4.91 -20.93
CA VAL A 63 20.99 -4.28 -19.81
C VAL A 63 21.37 -2.80 -20.07
N ASP A 64 21.52 -2.39 -21.33
CA ASP A 64 21.80 -0.99 -21.69
C ASP A 64 20.66 0.00 -21.33
N ALA A 65 19.46 -0.47 -21.00
CA ALA A 65 18.32 0.38 -20.64
C ALA A 65 18.11 0.58 -19.12
N MET A 66 18.91 -0.07 -18.25
CA MET A 66 18.66 -0.12 -16.80
C MET A 66 19.65 0.70 -15.94
N GLN A 67 20.31 1.70 -16.52
CA GLN A 67 21.12 2.67 -15.77
C GLN A 67 20.20 3.70 -15.08
N GLY A 68 19.38 3.24 -14.14
CA GLY A 68 18.34 4.07 -13.53
C GLY A 68 17.48 3.35 -12.48
N GLY A 69 18.12 2.69 -11.52
CA GLY A 69 17.56 2.44 -10.19
C GLY A 69 16.35 1.51 -10.09
N TYR A 70 16.59 0.22 -9.85
CA TYR A 70 15.68 -0.60 -9.05
C TYR A 70 16.43 -1.02 -7.79
N ARG A 71 16.07 -0.37 -6.66
CA ARG A 71 16.48 -0.79 -5.33
C ARG A 71 15.53 -1.92 -4.93
N ASP A 72 16.07 -3.12 -4.80
CA ASP A 72 15.42 -4.22 -4.09
C ASP A 72 14.94 -3.72 -2.72
N THR A 73 13.63 -3.60 -2.53
CA THR A 73 13.01 -3.41 -1.22
C THR A 73 12.05 -4.56 -1.00
N ILE A 74 12.61 -5.75 -0.78
CA ILE A 74 11.87 -6.87 -0.19
C ILE A 74 11.92 -6.65 1.33
N ASN A 75 10.90 -6.00 1.90
CA ASN A 75 10.59 -6.10 3.32
C ASN A 75 9.21 -6.77 3.46
N PRO A 76 9.11 -7.93 4.14
CA PRO A 76 7.81 -8.52 4.49
C PRO A 76 7.17 -7.75 5.66
N PRO A 77 5.83 -7.67 5.74
CA PRO A 77 5.13 -7.08 6.87
C PRO A 77 5.11 -8.08 8.04
N THR A 78 5.85 -7.80 9.11
CA THR A 78 5.69 -8.51 10.39
C THR A 78 4.69 -7.77 11.28
N ASP A 79 3.53 -8.38 11.44
CA ASP A 79 2.53 -8.06 12.45
C ASP A 79 2.90 -8.78 13.76
N SER A 80 3.12 -8.04 14.87
CA SER A 80 2.82 -8.46 16.26
C SER A 80 3.30 -7.44 17.33
N THR A 81 2.35 -6.68 17.87
CA THR A 81 1.88 -6.77 19.28
C THR A 81 2.87 -6.53 20.46
N LEU A 82 2.73 -5.32 21.05
CA LEU A 82 2.63 -4.94 22.49
C LEU A 82 3.86 -4.79 23.44
N VAL A 83 3.92 -3.55 23.99
CA VAL A 83 4.27 -3.05 25.36
C VAL A 83 5.69 -3.22 25.95
N ALA A 84 6.32 -2.08 26.29
CA ALA A 84 6.86 -1.78 27.63
C ALA A 84 7.47 -0.36 27.75
N ASN A 85 6.74 0.48 28.49
CA ASN A 85 7.09 1.72 29.19
C ASN A 85 8.57 2.04 29.49
N ARG A 86 8.98 3.30 29.22
CA ARG A 86 9.76 4.15 30.15
C ARG A 86 9.69 5.64 29.78
N ALA A 87 8.98 6.41 30.59
CA ALA A 87 9.25 7.83 30.91
C ALA A 87 9.54 7.86 32.44
N PRO A 88 10.25 8.84 33.04
CA PRO A 88 10.02 10.30 32.97
C PRO A 88 11.35 11.07 32.70
N GLU A 89 11.46 12.39 32.50
CA GLU A 89 11.27 13.53 33.43
C GLU A 89 11.45 14.86 32.64
N SER A 90 10.80 15.95 33.08
CA SER A 90 10.86 17.34 32.56
C SER A 90 11.32 18.30 33.70
N PRO A 91 11.39 19.67 33.60
CA PRO A 91 11.66 20.67 32.54
C PRO A 91 12.74 21.74 32.99
N PRO A 92 12.97 22.89 32.29
CA PRO A 92 12.25 24.14 32.65
C PRO A 92 11.94 25.12 31.47
N SER A 93 10.84 25.87 31.60
CA SER A 93 10.47 27.06 30.79
C SER A 93 10.96 28.37 31.45
N PRO A 94 10.99 29.51 30.73
CA PRO A 94 9.98 30.54 31.04
C PRO A 94 9.51 31.44 29.87
N ILE A 95 8.25 31.90 30.01
CA ILE A 95 7.69 33.22 29.60
C ILE A 95 7.50 33.48 28.09
N GLY A 96 6.30 33.82 27.57
CA GLY A 96 5.16 34.47 28.21
C GLY A 96 3.78 34.18 27.57
N SER A 97 2.76 34.37 28.39
CA SER A 97 1.32 34.44 28.06
C SER A 97 0.88 35.91 28.20
N PRO A 98 -0.24 36.41 27.62
CA PRO A 98 -1.56 36.06 28.15
C PRO A 98 -2.74 35.99 27.14
N ARG A 99 -3.64 35.03 27.37
CA ARG A 99 -5.10 35.16 27.58
C ARG A 99 -5.96 36.12 26.72
N SER A 100 -6.96 35.56 26.03
CA SER A 100 -8.41 35.92 26.05
C SER A 100 -9.14 34.75 25.37
N GLN A 101 -10.01 33.94 25.97
CA GLN A 101 -11.22 34.14 26.77
C GLN A 101 -12.41 34.75 25.99
N ASP A 102 -13.49 33.95 25.95
CA ASP A 102 -14.87 34.17 25.49
C ASP A 102 -15.09 34.43 23.98
N ILE A 103 -16.12 33.88 23.32
CA ILE A 103 -17.55 34.03 23.63
C ILE A 103 -18.39 32.83 23.16
N SER A 104 -19.39 32.52 24.00
CA SER A 104 -20.46 31.54 23.90
C SER A 104 -21.52 31.75 22.80
N ASP A 105 -22.31 30.67 22.62
CA ASP A 105 -23.79 30.66 22.52
C ASP A 105 -24.42 30.50 21.12
N ALA A 106 -25.03 29.33 20.89
CA ALA A 106 -26.37 29.25 20.32
C ALA A 106 -26.99 27.87 20.58
N SER A 107 -27.77 27.83 21.65
CA SER A 107 -28.74 26.78 21.99
C SER A 107 -29.98 26.77 21.08
N LYS A 108 -30.71 25.64 21.11
CA LYS A 108 -32.10 25.34 20.66
C LYS A 108 -32.15 24.54 19.34
N LYS A 109 -32.83 23.39 19.23
CA LYS A 109 -34.14 23.05 19.80
C LYS A 109 -34.42 21.54 19.63
N ARG A 110 -34.75 20.83 20.72
CA ARG A 110 -35.49 19.55 20.66
C ARG A 110 -36.97 19.88 20.42
N LYS A 111 -37.70 19.05 19.67
CA LYS A 111 -39.14 18.87 19.89
C LYS A 111 -39.43 17.39 20.04
N ALA A 112 -39.92 17.04 21.23
CA ALA A 112 -40.49 15.75 21.58
C ALA A 112 -41.92 15.62 21.04
N MET A 113 -42.35 14.38 20.78
CA MET A 113 -43.75 14.00 20.57
C MET A 113 -44.59 14.18 21.84
N PRO A 114 -45.93 14.24 21.69
CA PRO A 114 -46.78 13.55 22.65
C PRO A 114 -47.91 12.72 22.02
N ARG A 115 -48.06 11.53 22.63
CA ARG A 115 -49.19 10.58 22.80
C ARG A 115 -50.42 10.70 21.93
#